data_AF-A0A7S1W5G4-F1
#
_entry.id   AF-A0A7S1W5G4-F1
#
_cell.length_a   1.000
_cell.length_b   1.000
_cell.length_c   1.000
_cell.angle_alpha   90.00
_cell.angle_beta   90.00
_cell.angle_gamma   90.00
#
_symmetry.space_group_name_H-M   'P 1'
#
loop_
_entity.id
_entity.type
_entity.pdbx_description
1 polymer ?
#
loop_
_entity_poly.entity_id
_entity_poly.type
_entity_poly.pdbx_seq_one_letter_code
_entity_poly.pdbx_strand_id
1 'polypeptide(L)'
;YYIKAYAEAYGRSTGLLKPEKGNTLRVERGVAEALPVPSGVADAVVSTLTLCTVLNPEQALREVRRVLKPGGQFLFWEHVLCETNKRFARIQRETTPEHIENADGCRLDRRTLKTINAAGFQSVDGEYFELEDFGLINPTIKGIAVA
;
A
#
# COMPACT_ATOMS: atom_id res chain seq x y z
N TYR A 1 1.66 -15.08 13.93
CA TYR A 1 1.52 -16.53 13.68
C TYR A 1 0.41 -16.85 12.68
N TYR A 2 -0.77 -16.22 12.75
CA TYR A 2 -1.89 -16.48 11.81
C TYR A 2 -1.59 -16.16 10.33
N ILE A 3 -1.04 -14.98 10.03
CA ILE A 3 -0.82 -14.51 8.63
C ILE A 3 0.05 -15.46 7.82
N LYS A 4 1.13 -15.99 8.42
CA LYS A 4 2.04 -16.92 7.72
C LYS A 4 1.32 -18.22 7.36
N ALA A 5 0.63 -18.83 8.31
CA ALA A 5 -0.11 -20.07 8.07
C ALA A 5 -1.21 -19.88 7.03
N TYR A 6 -1.93 -18.75 7.09
CA TYR A 6 -2.93 -18.37 6.11
C TYR A 6 -2.33 -18.22 4.70
N ALA A 7 -1.26 -17.43 4.57
CA ALA A 7 -0.61 -17.18 3.27
C ALA A 7 -0.02 -18.47 2.66
N GLU A 8 0.57 -19.33 3.47
CA GLU A 8 1.06 -20.63 3.01
C GLU A 8 -0.08 -21.55 2.55
N ALA A 9 -1.15 -21.66 3.34
CA ALA A 9 -2.30 -22.50 3.01
C ALA A 9 -2.97 -22.03 1.71
N TYR A 10 -3.21 -20.72 1.58
CA TYR A 10 -3.80 -20.13 0.37
C TYR A 10 -2.88 -20.24 -0.84
N GLY A 11 -1.58 -19.98 -0.67
CA GLY A 11 -0.60 -20.16 -1.73
C GLY A 11 -0.55 -21.60 -2.25
N ARG A 12 -0.66 -22.60 -1.37
CA ARG A 12 -0.74 -24.01 -1.77
C ARG A 12 -2.06 -24.34 -2.46
N SER A 13 -3.20 -23.90 -1.93
CA SER A 13 -4.52 -24.22 -2.50
C SER A 13 -4.74 -23.62 -3.89
N THR A 14 -4.19 -22.44 -4.15
CA THR A 14 -4.22 -21.79 -5.48
C THR A 14 -3.11 -22.27 -6.42
N GLY A 15 -2.15 -23.05 -5.90
CA GLY A 15 -1.00 -23.53 -6.67
C GLY A 15 0.05 -22.46 -6.99
N LEU A 16 0.00 -21.30 -6.32
CA LEU A 16 1.01 -20.25 -6.39
C LEU A 16 2.31 -20.65 -5.66
N LEU A 17 2.17 -21.30 -4.50
CA LEU A 17 3.30 -21.77 -3.70
C LEU A 17 3.62 -23.23 -4.05
N LYS A 18 4.58 -23.39 -4.96
CA LYS A 18 5.09 -24.67 -5.48
C LYS A 18 6.62 -24.70 -5.35
N PRO A 19 7.16 -25.17 -4.21
CA PRO A 19 8.60 -25.24 -3.99
C PRO A 19 9.34 -26.03 -5.08
N GLU A 20 8.70 -27.07 -5.63
CA GLU A 20 9.22 -27.88 -6.74
C GLU A 20 9.35 -27.10 -8.05
N LYS A 21 8.66 -25.95 -8.17
CA LYS A 21 8.77 -25.01 -9.28
C LYS A 21 9.63 -23.79 -8.95
N GLY A 22 10.29 -23.77 -7.79
CA GLY A 22 11.12 -22.66 -7.32
C GLY A 22 10.36 -21.51 -6.67
N ASN A 23 9.03 -21.60 -6.54
CA ASN A 23 8.24 -20.57 -5.87
C ASN A 23 8.32 -20.75 -4.36
N THR A 24 8.78 -19.74 -3.64
CA THR A 24 8.92 -19.75 -2.18
C THR A 24 8.18 -18.57 -1.57
N LEU A 25 7.79 -18.73 -0.30
CA LEU A 25 7.15 -17.68 0.48
C LEU A 25 7.98 -17.43 1.73
N ARG A 26 8.32 -16.16 1.95
CA ARG A 26 8.93 -15.68 3.19
C ARG A 26 8.04 -14.62 3.81
N VAL A 27 7.72 -14.79 5.08
CA VAL A 27 6.91 -13.83 5.85
C VAL A 27 7.80 -13.29 6.95
N GLU A 28 8.04 -11.97 6.91
CA GLU A 28 8.85 -11.25 7.89
C GLU A 28 7.98 -10.30 8.69
N ARG A 29 8.31 -10.09 9.97
CA ARG A 29 7.70 -9.04 10.78
C ARG A 29 8.50 -7.75 10.58
N GLY A 30 7.83 -6.66 10.26
CA GLY A 30 8.47 -5.36 10.08
C GLY A 30 7.46 -4.22 10.04
N VAL A 31 7.96 -3.02 9.81
CA VAL A 31 7.17 -1.81 9.56
C VAL A 31 7.56 -1.27 8.18
N ALA A 32 6.63 -0.61 7.49
CA ALA A 32 6.88 -0.12 6.13
C ALA A 32 7.99 0.94 6.09
N GLU A 33 8.17 1.68 7.19
CA GLU A 33 9.19 2.71 7.36
C GLU A 33 10.61 2.16 7.52
N ALA A 34 10.76 0.85 7.74
CA ALA A 34 12.03 0.14 7.86
C ALA A 34 11.87 -1.32 7.42
N LEU A 35 11.85 -1.56 6.11
CA LEU A 35 11.61 -2.88 5.56
C LEU A 35 12.79 -3.82 5.85
N PRO A 36 12.56 -5.04 6.38
CA PRO A 36 13.60 -6.03 6.68
C PRO A 36 14.06 -6.76 5.39
N VAL A 37 14.35 -5.98 4.35
CA VAL A 37 14.72 -6.45 3.00
C VAL A 37 15.92 -5.63 2.53
N PRO A 38 16.95 -6.26 1.93
CA PRO A 38 18.09 -5.54 1.37
C PRO A 38 17.70 -4.55 0.28
N SER A 39 18.59 -3.61 -0.02
CA SER A 39 18.37 -2.62 -1.10
C SER A 39 18.54 -3.27 -2.48
N GLY A 40 17.75 -2.85 -3.47
CA GLY A 40 17.93 -3.24 -4.87
C GLY A 40 17.71 -4.72 -5.17
N VAL A 41 16.83 -5.41 -4.43
CA VAL A 41 16.60 -6.85 -4.59
C VAL A 41 15.22 -7.19 -5.16
N ALA A 42 14.25 -6.30 -5.03
CA ALA A 42 12.88 -6.55 -5.45
C ALA A 42 12.65 -6.07 -6.89
N ASP A 43 12.11 -6.94 -7.75
CA ASP A 43 11.60 -6.55 -9.07
C ASP A 43 10.29 -5.77 -8.95
N ALA A 44 9.48 -6.10 -7.95
CA ALA A 44 8.25 -5.41 -7.65
C ALA A 44 7.96 -5.35 -6.15
N VAL A 45 7.26 -4.29 -5.73
CA VAL A 45 6.64 -4.14 -4.41
C VAL A 45 5.15 -3.89 -4.63
N VAL A 46 4.30 -4.57 -3.87
CA VAL A 46 2.86 -4.39 -3.92
C VAL A 46 2.37 -3.86 -2.57
N SER A 47 1.59 -2.77 -2.59
CA SER A 47 0.91 -2.23 -1.41
C SER A 47 -0.58 -2.17 -1.66
N THR A 48 -1.36 -2.73 -0.76
CA THR A 48 -2.83 -2.71 -0.80
C THR A 48 -3.35 -2.23 0.53
N LEU A 49 -3.98 -1.05 0.54
CA LEU A 49 -4.60 -0.42 1.70
C LEU A 49 -3.65 -0.37 2.92
N THR A 50 -2.39 0.01 2.69
CA THR A 50 -1.33 0.01 3.71
C THR A 50 -0.77 1.41 3.95
N LEU A 51 -0.50 2.20 2.90
CA LEU A 51 0.11 3.53 3.05
C LEU A 51 -0.78 4.52 3.81
N CYS A 52 -2.06 4.19 3.94
CA CYS A 52 -2.99 4.95 4.75
C CYS A 52 -2.86 4.73 6.27
N THR A 53 -2.26 3.62 6.72
CA THR A 53 -2.10 3.27 8.14
C THR A 53 -0.70 3.57 8.69
N VAL A 54 0.32 3.59 7.82
CA VAL A 54 1.73 3.81 8.22
C VAL A 54 1.94 5.17 8.89
N LEU A 55 2.80 5.27 9.90
CA LEU A 55 3.03 6.52 10.63
C LEU A 55 3.66 7.59 9.74
N ASN A 56 4.59 7.20 8.87
CA ASN A 56 5.30 8.12 7.97
C ASN A 56 5.27 7.60 6.52
N PRO A 57 4.32 8.05 5.68
CA PRO A 57 4.18 7.54 4.33
C PRO A 57 5.36 7.91 3.43
N GLU A 58 5.99 9.08 3.65
CA GLU A 58 7.20 9.45 2.91
C GLU A 58 8.37 8.51 3.22
N GLN A 59 8.56 8.12 4.49
CA GLN A 59 9.58 7.16 4.89
C GLN A 59 9.27 5.76 4.36
N ALA A 60 8.01 5.32 4.42
CA ALA A 60 7.60 4.05 3.84
C ALA A 60 7.88 3.99 2.33
N LEU A 61 7.56 5.06 1.60
CA LEU A 61 7.85 5.14 0.16
C LEU A 61 9.36 5.20 -0.14
N ARG A 62 10.16 5.83 0.72
CA ARG A 62 11.63 5.75 0.62
C ARG A 62 12.13 4.30 0.75
N GLU A 63 11.59 3.53 1.68
CA GLU A 63 11.95 2.12 1.83
C GLU A 63 11.48 1.27 0.65
N VAL A 64 10.26 1.50 0.14
CA VAL A 64 9.77 0.85 -1.09
C VAL A 64 10.75 1.07 -2.23
N ARG A 65 11.20 2.31 -2.44
CA ARG A 65 12.20 2.62 -3.48
C ARG A 65 13.55 1.99 -3.19
N ARG A 66 14.00 2.00 -1.93
CA ARG A 66 15.28 1.41 -1.53
C ARG A 66 15.34 -0.07 -1.88
N VAL A 67 14.28 -0.83 -1.63
CA VAL A 67 14.27 -2.29 -1.87
C VAL A 67 14.09 -2.65 -3.34
N LEU A 68 13.47 -1.77 -4.14
CA LEU A 68 13.31 -1.96 -5.58
C LEU A 68 14.65 -1.88 -6.31
N LYS A 69 14.82 -2.75 -7.30
CA LYS A 69 15.87 -2.61 -8.33
C LYS A 69 15.62 -1.33 -9.15
N PRO A 70 16.66 -0.76 -9.81
CA PRO A 70 16.45 0.28 -10.82
C PRO A 70 15.46 -0.21 -11.88
N GLY A 71 14.40 0.57 -12.17
CA GLY A 71 13.34 0.16 -13.08
C GLY A 71 12.32 -0.86 -12.51
N GLY A 72 12.47 -1.25 -11.24
CA GLY A 72 11.50 -2.06 -10.52
C GLY A 72 10.19 -1.31 -10.28
N GLN A 73 9.11 -2.07 -10.08
CA GLN A 73 7.75 -1.52 -10.06
C GLN A 73 7.14 -1.50 -8.67
N PHE A 74 6.59 -0.36 -8.27
CA PHE A 74 5.71 -0.24 -7.11
C PHE A 74 4.25 -0.23 -7.57
N LEU A 75 3.52 -1.30 -7.29
CA LEU A 75 2.10 -1.40 -7.56
C LEU A 75 1.33 -1.03 -6.30
N PHE A 76 0.37 -0.13 -6.43
CA PHE A 76 -0.41 0.35 -5.28
C PHE A 76 -1.91 0.27 -5.54
N TRP A 77 -2.67 0.01 -4.48
CA TRP A 77 -4.09 0.28 -4.36
C TRP A 77 -4.36 0.81 -2.97
N GLU A 78 -4.77 2.06 -2.85
CA GLU A 78 -4.89 2.76 -1.57
C GLU A 78 -6.19 3.56 -1.55
N HIS A 79 -6.81 3.73 -0.39
CA HIS A 79 -7.79 4.80 -0.26
C HIS A 79 -7.11 6.15 -0.13
N VAL A 80 -7.85 7.21 -0.48
CA VAL A 80 -7.37 8.59 -0.34
C VAL A 80 -8.49 9.52 0.11
N LEU A 81 -8.09 10.68 0.59
CA LEU A 81 -8.97 11.81 0.81
C LEU A 81 -9.66 12.19 -0.50
N CYS A 82 -10.96 12.42 -0.45
CA CYS A 82 -11.74 12.95 -1.55
C CYS A 82 -11.23 14.33 -1.99
N GLU A 83 -10.90 14.47 -3.28
CA GLU A 83 -10.45 15.74 -3.85
C GLU A 83 -11.53 16.44 -4.69
N THR A 84 -12.55 15.68 -5.11
CA THR A 84 -13.63 16.15 -5.99
C THR A 84 -14.84 16.70 -5.23
N ASN A 85 -15.07 16.26 -3.99
CA ASN A 85 -16.18 16.72 -3.14
C ASN A 85 -15.68 17.28 -1.80
N LYS A 86 -15.69 18.61 -1.69
CA LYS A 86 -15.19 19.33 -0.49
C LYS A 86 -15.97 19.01 0.79
N ARG A 87 -17.29 18.76 0.70
CA ARG A 87 -18.10 18.43 1.89
C ARG A 87 -17.74 17.05 2.41
N PHE A 88 -17.61 16.09 1.51
CA PHE A 88 -17.22 14.73 1.87
C PHE A 88 -15.78 14.66 2.40
N ALA A 89 -14.85 15.37 1.76
CA ALA A 89 -13.47 15.52 2.26
C ALA A 89 -13.41 16.13 3.67
N ARG A 90 -14.33 17.03 4.01
CA ARG A 90 -14.44 17.58 5.37
C ARG A 90 -14.87 16.52 6.37
N ILE A 91 -15.89 15.72 6.03
CA ILE A 91 -16.34 14.60 6.86
C ILE A 91 -15.19 13.63 7.12
N GLN A 92 -14.46 13.21 6.07
CA GLN A 92 -13.30 12.32 6.21
C GLN A 92 -12.25 12.86 7.20
N ARG A 93 -11.92 14.15 7.12
CA ARG A 93 -10.96 14.77 8.06
C ARG A 93 -11.48 14.79 9.49
N GLU A 94 -12.74 15.15 9.67
CA GLU A 94 -13.36 15.25 11.00
C GLU A 94 -13.51 13.86 11.66
N THR A 95 -13.78 12.81 10.88
CA THR A 95 -13.89 11.44 11.39
C THR A 95 -12.57 10.69 11.46
N THR A 96 -11.48 11.23 10.88
CA THR A 96 -10.16 10.55 10.87
C THR A 96 -9.68 10.14 12.27
N PRO A 97 -9.74 10.97 13.34
CA PRO A 97 -9.26 10.56 14.66
C PRO A 97 -9.95 9.30 15.18
N GLU A 98 -11.29 9.25 15.12
CA GLU A 98 -12.07 8.09 15.52
C GLU A 98 -11.81 6.89 14.59
N HIS A 99 -11.63 7.14 13.29
CA HIS A 99 -11.35 6.08 12.32
C HIS A 99 -10.00 5.40 12.57
N ILE A 100 -8.96 6.14 12.97
CA ILE A 100 -7.64 5.60 13.32
C ILE A 100 -7.77 4.56 14.44
N GLU A 101 -8.58 4.85 15.46
CA GLU A 101 -8.78 3.97 16.62
C GLU A 101 -9.55 2.69 16.27
N ASN A 102 -10.49 2.78 15.31
CA ASN A 102 -11.43 1.71 15.00
C ASN A 102 -11.10 0.92 13.72
N ALA A 103 -10.17 1.39 12.89
CA ALA A 103 -9.85 0.81 11.59
C ALA A 103 -8.33 0.64 11.37
N ASP A 104 -7.66 -0.06 12.28
CA ASP A 104 -6.24 -0.44 12.17
C ASP A 104 -5.28 0.73 11.87
N GLY A 105 -5.58 1.93 12.38
CA GLY A 105 -4.76 3.13 12.17
C GLY A 105 -4.99 3.84 10.83
N CYS A 106 -6.01 3.44 10.07
CA CYS A 106 -6.38 4.04 8.80
C CYS A 106 -6.65 5.54 8.94
N ARG A 107 -5.97 6.33 8.11
CA ARG A 107 -6.21 7.78 8.01
C ARG A 107 -6.99 8.12 6.75
N LEU A 108 -8.21 8.64 6.91
CA LEU A 108 -9.06 9.05 5.78
C LEU A 108 -8.59 10.35 5.12
N ASP A 109 -7.73 11.11 5.81
CA ASP A 109 -7.27 12.43 5.39
C ASP A 109 -6.02 12.44 4.50
N ARG A 110 -5.52 11.27 4.08
CA ARG A 110 -4.30 11.17 3.26
C ARG A 110 -4.52 11.48 1.80
N ARG A 111 -3.60 12.28 1.25
CA ARG A 111 -3.50 12.50 -0.20
C ARG A 111 -2.43 11.58 -0.80
N THR A 112 -2.59 10.27 -0.64
CA THR A 112 -1.54 9.27 -0.91
C THR A 112 -0.96 9.36 -2.32
N LEU A 113 -1.78 9.61 -3.35
CA LEU A 113 -1.28 9.77 -4.72
C LEU A 113 -0.31 10.96 -4.85
N LYS A 114 -0.56 12.06 -4.12
CA LYS A 114 0.37 13.20 -4.09
C LYS A 114 1.68 12.82 -3.40
N THR A 115 1.62 12.05 -2.32
CA THR A 115 2.82 11.55 -1.63
C THR A 115 3.62 10.60 -2.53
N ILE A 116 2.96 9.72 -3.28
CA ILE A 116 3.62 8.81 -4.25
C ILE A 116 4.29 9.61 -5.36
N ASN A 117 3.59 10.59 -5.95
CA ASN A 117 4.16 11.47 -6.98
C ASN A 117 5.41 12.23 -6.48
N ALA A 118 5.43 12.61 -5.20
CA ALA A 118 6.56 13.31 -4.59
C ALA A 118 7.69 12.39 -4.08
N ALA A 119 7.50 11.06 -4.09
CA ALA A 119 8.50 10.10 -3.57
C ALA A 119 9.70 9.89 -4.51
N GLY A 120 9.71 10.58 -5.66
CA GLY A 120 10.83 10.66 -6.60
C GLY A 120 10.96 9.47 -7.55
N PHE A 121 9.94 8.61 -7.65
CA PHE A 121 9.87 7.59 -8.69
C PHE A 121 10.09 8.24 -10.08
N GLN A 122 10.68 7.50 -11.01
CA GLN A 122 10.94 7.97 -12.37
C GLN A 122 9.65 8.32 -13.11
N SER A 123 8.61 7.52 -12.89
CA SER A 123 7.26 7.75 -13.38
C SER A 123 6.23 7.21 -12.40
N VAL A 124 5.04 7.80 -12.43
CA VAL A 124 3.87 7.35 -11.68
C VAL A 124 2.68 7.41 -12.63
N ASP A 125 2.08 6.25 -12.88
CA ASP A 125 0.80 6.14 -13.55
C ASP A 125 -0.24 5.71 -12.51
N GLY A 126 -1.22 6.57 -12.25
CA GLY A 126 -2.18 6.40 -11.17
C GLY A 126 -3.58 6.84 -11.57
N GLU A 127 -4.55 5.98 -11.30
CA GLU A 127 -5.96 6.20 -11.56
C GLU A 127 -6.68 6.45 -10.23
N TYR A 128 -7.57 7.43 -10.21
CA TYR A 128 -8.50 7.71 -9.11
C TYR A 128 -9.88 7.17 -9.47
N PHE A 129 -10.50 6.41 -8.56
CA PHE A 129 -11.82 5.82 -8.78
C PHE A 129 -12.57 5.62 -7.46
N GLU A 130 -13.89 5.49 -7.57
CA GLU A 130 -14.78 5.21 -6.45
C GLU A 130 -15.28 3.76 -6.55
N LEU A 131 -15.52 3.15 -5.41
CA LEU A 131 -16.04 1.79 -5.28
C LEU A 131 -17.44 1.83 -4.67
N GLU A 132 -18.33 0.97 -5.15
CA GLU A 132 -19.63 0.79 -4.51
C GLU A 132 -19.45 0.26 -3.08
N ASP A 133 -20.30 0.69 -2.14
CA ASP A 133 -20.30 0.28 -0.74
C ASP A 133 -19.02 0.55 0.09
N PHE A 134 -18.09 1.37 -0.40
CA PHE A 134 -16.85 1.72 0.32
C PHE A 134 -16.98 2.87 1.32
N GLY A 135 -18.15 3.50 1.43
CA GLY A 135 -18.47 4.50 2.46
C GLY A 135 -17.40 5.58 2.62
N LEU A 136 -16.94 5.81 3.86
CA LEU A 136 -15.92 6.82 4.19
C LEU A 136 -14.52 6.53 3.60
N ILE A 137 -14.26 5.29 3.19
CA ILE A 137 -12.99 4.84 2.61
C ILE A 137 -12.95 5.13 1.10
N ASN A 138 -14.05 5.57 0.49
CA ASN A 138 -13.95 6.21 -0.83
C ASN A 138 -13.34 7.60 -0.72
N PRO A 139 -12.70 8.11 -1.78
CA PRO A 139 -12.27 7.40 -3.00
C PRO A 139 -11.05 6.50 -2.81
N THR A 140 -10.69 5.75 -3.85
CA THR A 140 -9.44 5.00 -3.92
C THR A 140 -8.59 5.36 -5.13
N ILE A 141 -7.32 4.99 -5.08
CA ILE A 141 -6.37 5.09 -6.18
C ILE A 141 -5.76 3.73 -6.45
N LYS A 142 -5.42 3.43 -7.70
CA LYS A 142 -4.55 2.30 -8.06
C LYS A 142 -3.55 2.73 -9.11
N GLY A 143 -2.43 2.04 -9.20
CA GLY A 143 -1.44 2.40 -10.20
C GLY A 143 -0.10 1.71 -10.05
N ILE A 144 0.84 2.16 -10.88
CA ILE A 144 2.21 1.66 -10.94
C ILE A 144 3.17 2.85 -10.93
N ALA A 145 4.17 2.82 -10.05
CA ALA A 145 5.30 3.73 -10.06
C ALA A 145 6.61 2.99 -10.36
N VAL A 146 7.52 3.60 -11.12
CA VAL A 146 8.79 2.97 -11.55
C VAL A 146 9.96 3.59 -10.81
N ALA A 147 10.81 2.77 -10.20
CA ALA A 147 11.91 3.19 -9.31
C ALA A 147 13.11 3.83 -10.01
#